data_AF-A0A0V1M340-F1
#
_entry.id   AF-A0A0V1M340-F1
#
_cell.length_a   1.000
_cell.length_b   1.000
_cell.length_c   1.000
_cell.angle_alpha   90.00
_cell.angle_beta   90.00
_cell.angle_gamma   90.00
#
_symmetry.space_group_name_H-M   'P 1'
#
loop_
_entity.id
_entity.type
_entity.pdbx_description
1 polymer ?
#
loop_
_entity_poly.entity_id
_entity_poly.type
_entity_poly.pdbx_seq_one_letter_code
_entity_poly.pdbx_strand_id
1 'polypeptide(L)'
;MDARIEDFCCKRKTNRYTMLMLYLITDVCINSAYLLMSYNQSYQKIMKRFMKELSALPAKQYIEAMYQNPKIYPQTRDAFIRCGLTPKTGTAERSVIKRRNPS
;
A
#
# COMPACT_ATOMS: atom_id res chain seq x y z
N MET A 1 -4.24 15.29 23.99
CA MET A 1 -4.31 14.37 22.83
C MET A 1 -3.48 13.14 23.20
N ASP A 2 -3.85 11.91 22.86
CA ASP A 2 -3.02 10.72 23.16
C ASP A 2 -1.67 10.89 22.45
N ALA A 3 -0.54 10.79 23.18
CA ALA A 3 0.80 11.00 22.63
C ALA A 3 1.08 10.09 21.42
N ARG A 4 0.48 8.89 21.40
CA ARG A 4 0.59 7.95 20.27
C ARG A 4 -0.06 8.46 18.99
N ILE A 5 -1.14 9.23 19.11
CA ILE A 5 -1.76 9.88 17.95
C ILE A 5 -0.81 10.94 17.43
N GLU A 6 -0.18 11.75 18.29
CA GLU A 6 0.73 12.80 17.83
C GLU A 6 1.94 12.26 17.06
N ASP A 7 2.52 11.16 17.55
CA ASP A 7 3.71 10.53 16.94
C ASP A 7 3.43 9.73 15.65
N PHE A 8 2.23 9.14 15.53
CA PHE A 8 1.92 8.17 14.44
C PHE A 8 0.71 8.56 13.57
N CYS A 9 0.28 9.81 13.65
CA CYS A 9 -0.90 10.31 12.96
C CYS A 9 -0.71 10.46 11.44
N CYS A 10 -1.78 10.17 10.69
CA CYS A 10 -1.85 10.26 9.23
C CYS A 10 -2.25 11.65 8.69
N LYS A 11 -2.40 12.66 9.55
CA LYS A 11 -2.83 14.02 9.16
C LYS A 11 -1.88 14.62 8.12
N ARG A 12 -2.49 15.26 7.13
CA ARG A 12 -1.82 16.10 6.15
C ARG A 12 -2.50 17.45 6.09
N LYS A 13 -1.75 18.49 5.67
CA LYS A 13 -2.32 19.80 5.39
C LYS A 13 -3.36 19.68 4.28
N THR A 14 -4.60 20.05 4.58
CA THR A 14 -5.72 20.02 3.64
C THR A 14 -6.71 21.12 3.99
N ASN A 15 -7.33 21.72 2.97
CA ASN A 15 -8.42 22.69 3.16
C ASN A 15 -9.81 22.02 3.11
N ARG A 16 -9.85 20.68 2.97
CA ARG A 16 -11.11 19.93 2.86
C ARG A 16 -11.42 19.27 4.20
N TYR A 17 -12.51 19.69 4.82
CA TYR A 17 -12.97 19.13 6.10
C TYR A 17 -13.21 17.62 6.05
N THR A 18 -13.73 17.11 4.93
CA THR A 18 -13.93 15.67 4.72
C THR A 18 -12.63 14.87 4.79
N MET A 19 -11.52 15.43 4.28
CA MET A 19 -10.22 14.79 4.37
C MET A 19 -9.69 14.81 5.81
N LEU A 20 -9.94 15.90 6.55
CA LEU A 20 -9.58 15.97 7.97
C LEU A 20 -10.33 14.89 8.77
N MET A 21 -11.63 14.73 8.54
CA MET A 21 -12.43 13.67 9.16
C MET A 21 -11.90 12.28 8.83
N LEU A 22 -11.55 12.03 7.57
CA LEU A 22 -10.96 10.75 7.15
C LEU A 22 -9.65 10.45 7.90
N TYR A 23 -8.76 11.44 8.06
CA TYR A 23 -7.52 11.26 8.81
C TYR A 23 -7.78 10.91 10.27
N LEU A 24 -8.70 11.64 10.93
CA LEU A 24 -9.06 11.39 12.31
C LEU A 24 -9.66 9.98 12.52
N ILE A 25 -10.58 9.57 11.65
CA ILE A 25 -11.16 8.22 11.69
C ILE A 25 -10.07 7.16 11.50
N THR A 26 -9.16 7.37 10.55
CA THR A 26 -8.05 6.44 10.28
C THR A 26 -7.14 6.29 11.50
N ASP A 27 -6.77 7.40 12.16
CA ASP A 27 -5.93 7.40 13.35
C ASP A 27 -6.59 6.62 14.51
N VAL A 28 -7.90 6.82 14.73
CA VAL A 28 -8.66 6.10 15.75
C VAL A 28 -8.73 4.60 15.44
N CYS A 29 -9.04 4.22 14.19
CA CYS A 29 -9.12 2.83 13.78
C CYS A 29 -7.78 2.09 13.95
N ILE A 30 -6.66 2.73 13.57
CA ILE A 30 -5.31 2.14 13.70
C ILE A 30 -4.98 1.91 15.17
N ASN A 31 -5.27 2.87 16.05
CA ASN A 31 -5.01 2.74 17.48
C ASN A 31 -5.90 1.67 18.14
N SER A 32 -7.18 1.61 17.78
CA SER A 32 -8.10 0.58 18.27
C SER A 32 -7.68 -0.82 17.81
N ALA A 33 -7.25 -0.97 16.56
CA ALA A 33 -6.74 -2.23 16.03
C ALA A 33 -5.45 -2.67 16.73
N TYR A 34 -4.54 -1.73 17.00
CA TYR A 34 -3.33 -1.99 17.78
C TYR A 34 -3.67 -2.48 19.19
N LEU A 35 -4.55 -1.76 19.90
CA LEU A 35 -4.97 -2.15 21.26
C LEU A 35 -5.60 -3.54 21.28
N LEU A 36 -6.45 -3.86 20.30
CA LEU A 36 -7.10 -5.17 20.20
C LEU A 36 -6.08 -6.30 19.96
N MET A 37 -5.10 -6.09 19.08
CA MET A 37 -4.02 -7.06 18.86
C MET A 37 -3.09 -7.19 20.07
N SER A 38 -2.72 -6.07 20.69
CA SER A 38 -1.93 -6.03 21.92
C SER A 38 -2.56 -6.82 23.06
N TYR A 39 -3.88 -6.67 23.22
CA TYR A 39 -4.63 -7.41 24.21
C TYR A 39 -4.70 -8.91 23.91
N ASN A 40 -5.04 -9.30 22.68
CA ASN A 40 -5.27 -10.71 22.33
C ASN A 40 -4.00 -11.56 22.18
N GLN A 41 -2.84 -10.98 21.88
CA GLN A 41 -1.64 -11.75 21.52
C GLN A 41 -0.47 -11.58 22.50
N SER A 42 -0.63 -10.91 23.65
CA SER A 42 0.52 -10.41 24.43
C SER A 42 1.51 -9.68 23.49
N TYR A 43 0.96 -8.92 22.55
CA TYR A 43 1.70 -8.44 21.38
C TYR A 43 2.68 -7.35 21.79
N GLN A 44 3.94 -7.74 22.00
CA GLN A 44 5.07 -6.88 22.38
C GLN A 44 5.70 -6.16 21.18
N LYS A 45 5.01 -6.03 20.03
CA LYS A 45 5.55 -5.24 18.92
C LYS A 45 5.29 -3.76 19.15
N ILE A 46 6.34 -2.99 18.96
CA ILE A 46 6.31 -1.52 18.90
C ILE A 46 5.36 -1.10 17.77
N MET A 47 4.52 -0.09 18.02
CA MET A 47 3.55 0.51 17.08
C MET A 47 4.11 0.71 15.66
N LYS A 48 5.38 1.10 15.54
CA LYS A 48 6.11 1.22 14.27
C LYS A 48 6.11 -0.06 13.42
N ARG A 49 6.34 -1.23 14.04
CA ARG A 49 6.30 -2.53 13.33
C ARG A 49 4.88 -2.89 12.93
N PHE A 50 3.90 -2.66 13.83
CA PHE A 50 2.49 -2.86 13.54
C PHE A 50 2.05 -2.07 12.30
N MET A 51 2.35 -0.78 12.24
CA MET A 51 2.02 0.06 11.08
C MET A 51 2.73 -0.37 9.80
N LYS A 52 3.99 -0.81 9.88
CA LYS A 52 4.72 -1.34 8.72
C LYS A 52 4.02 -2.57 8.15
N GLU A 53 3.64 -3.51 9.01
CA GLU A 53 2.90 -4.72 8.59
C GLU A 53 1.51 -4.35 8.04
N LEU A 54 0.79 -3.47 8.72
CA LEU A 54 -0.52 -2.99 8.29
C LEU A 54 -0.46 -2.32 6.91
N SER A 55 0.57 -1.52 6.63
CA SER A 55 0.77 -0.87 5.33
C SER A 55 1.16 -1.85 4.21
N ALA A 56 1.85 -2.94 4.55
CA ALA A 56 2.34 -3.90 3.57
C ALA A 56 1.20 -4.75 2.97
N LEU A 57 0.16 -5.02 3.76
CA LEU A 57 -1.01 -5.81 3.34
C LEU A 57 -1.74 -5.21 2.13
N PRO A 58 -2.27 -3.96 2.19
CA PRO A 58 -2.95 -3.35 1.06
C PRO A 58 -1.98 -3.00 -0.07
N ALA A 59 -0.75 -2.58 0.26
CA ALA A 59 0.25 -2.26 -0.75
C ALA A 59 0.61 -3.47 -1.62
N LYS A 60 0.78 -4.65 -1.02
CA LYS A 60 1.08 -5.89 -1.76
C LYS A 60 -0.03 -6.23 -2.75
N GLN A 61 -1.28 -6.22 -2.29
CA GLN A 61 -2.44 -6.52 -3.15
C GLN A 61 -2.56 -5.52 -4.30
N TYR A 62 -2.38 -4.22 -4.01
CA TYR A 62 -2.44 -3.17 -5.03
C TYR A 62 -1.30 -3.28 -6.06
N ILE A 63 -0.07 -3.51 -5.60
CA ILE A 63 1.10 -3.70 -6.47
C ILE A 63 0.90 -4.94 -7.36
N GLU A 64 0.41 -6.04 -6.81
CA GLU A 64 0.11 -7.25 -7.58
C GLU A 64 -0.97 -6.99 -8.64
N ALA A 65 -2.05 -6.29 -8.27
CA ALA A 65 -3.10 -5.91 -9.21
C ALA A 65 -2.58 -5.01 -10.35
N MET A 66 -1.73 -4.02 -10.04
CA MET A 66 -1.10 -3.17 -11.05
C MET A 66 -0.19 -3.97 -11.97
N TYR A 67 0.55 -4.91 -11.41
CA TYR A 67 1.48 -5.75 -12.15
C TYR A 67 0.75 -6.69 -13.14
N GLN A 68 -0.42 -7.21 -12.78
CA GLN A 68 -1.26 -8.01 -13.67
C GLN A 68 -2.03 -7.18 -14.71
N ASN A 69 -2.13 -5.86 -14.53
CA ASN A 69 -2.92 -5.01 -15.41
C ASN A 69 -2.11 -4.56 -16.65
N PRO A 70 -2.44 -5.03 -17.87
CA PRO A 70 -1.67 -4.74 -19.08
C PRO A 70 -1.76 -3.27 -19.52
N LYS A 71 -2.72 -2.49 -19.00
CA LYS A 71 -2.84 -1.04 -19.29
C LYS A 71 -1.92 -0.20 -18.41
N ILE A 72 -1.70 -0.63 -17.17
CA ILE A 72 -0.94 0.12 -16.16
C ILE A 72 0.53 -0.32 -16.14
N TYR A 73 0.78 -1.62 -16.29
CA TYR A 73 2.12 -2.20 -16.26
C TYR A 73 3.16 -1.47 -17.14
N PRO A 74 2.86 -1.06 -18.40
CA PRO A 74 3.82 -0.34 -19.22
C PRO A 74 4.30 0.98 -18.61
N GLN A 75 3.45 1.67 -17.87
CA GLN A 75 3.77 2.97 -17.24
C GLN A 75 4.66 2.81 -16.00
N THR A 76 4.53 1.68 -15.30
CA THR A 76 5.25 1.39 -14.06
C THR A 76 6.40 0.38 -14.25
N ARG A 77 6.63 -0.07 -15.49
CA ARG A 77 7.61 -1.11 -15.85
C ARG A 77 9.01 -0.80 -15.35
N ASP A 78 9.51 0.41 -15.61
CA ASP A 78 10.88 0.78 -15.25
C ASP A 78 11.06 0.82 -13.73
N ALA A 79 10.03 1.26 -12.99
CA ALA A 79 10.05 1.24 -11.54
C ALA A 79 10.08 -0.21 -11.00
N PHE A 80 9.29 -1.12 -11.58
CA PHE A 80 9.33 -2.53 -11.20
C PHE A 80 10.68 -3.19 -11.49
N ILE A 81 11.29 -2.90 -12.64
CA ILE A 81 12.62 -3.41 -13.00
C ILE A 81 13.68 -2.91 -12.02
N ARG A 82 13.67 -1.61 -11.66
CA ARG A 82 14.58 -1.06 -10.64
C ARG A 82 14.42 -1.73 -9.28
N CYS A 83 13.21 -2.18 -8.94
CA CYS A 83 12.93 -2.92 -7.71
C CYS A 83 13.20 -4.43 -7.83
N GLY A 84 13.76 -4.92 -8.94
CA GLY A 84 14.06 -6.34 -9.16
C GLY A 84 12.84 -7.22 -9.44
N LEU A 85 11.69 -6.63 -9.77
CA LEU A 85 10.45 -7.34 -10.07
C LEU A 85 10.31 -7.52 -11.60
N THR A 86 10.73 -8.67 -12.12
CA THR A 86 10.67 -8.99 -13.55
C THR A 86 9.30 -9.57 -13.93
N PRO A 87 8.74 -9.23 -15.12
CA PRO A 87 7.44 -9.71 -15.60
C PRO A 87 7.35 -11.24 -15.59
N LYS A 88 6.21 -11.80 -15.14
CA LYS A 88 5.92 -13.23 -15.27
C LYS A 88 5.79 -13.51 -16.78
N THR A 89 6.72 -14.28 -17.29
CA THR A 89 7.05 -14.59 -18.70
C THR A 89 5.95 -15.29 -19.52
N GLY A 90 4.67 -15.21 -19.13
CA GLY A 90 3.58 -15.94 -19.79
C GLY A 90 2.73 -15.13 -20.78
N THR A 91 2.43 -13.87 -20.47
CA THR A 91 1.29 -13.18 -21.13
C THR A 91 1.64 -11.81 -21.70
N ALA A 92 2.56 -11.07 -21.09
CA ALA A 92 2.90 -9.72 -21.51
C ALA A 92 3.79 -9.68 -22.78
N GLU A 93 4.73 -10.61 -22.93
CA GLU A 93 5.60 -10.68 -24.12
C GLU A 93 4.79 -10.90 -25.41
N ARG A 94 3.77 -11.76 -25.40
CA ARG A 94 2.91 -12.00 -26.57
C ARG A 94 2.18 -10.74 -27.02
N SER A 95 1.78 -9.86 -26.09
CA SER A 95 1.09 -8.60 -26.43
C SER A 95 2.03 -7.54 -26.99
N VAL A 96 3.30 -7.53 -26.59
CA VAL A 96 4.32 -6.58 -27.07
C VAL A 96 4.88 -7.01 -28.42
N ILE A 97 5.09 -8.31 -28.64
CA ILE A 97 5.54 -8.84 -29.94
C ILE A 97 4.47 -8.61 -31.03
N LYS A 98 3.18 -8.80 -30.70
CA LYS A 98 2.07 -8.53 -31.64
C LYS A 98 1.93 -7.05 -32.02
N ARG A 99 2.36 -6.11 -31.16
CA ARG A 99 2.36 -4.68 -31.49
C ARG A 99 3.56 -4.25 -32.34
N ARG A 100 4.66 -5.00 -32.32
CA ARG A 100 5.85 -4.71 -33.14
C ARG A 100 5.77 -5.24 -34.57
N ASN A 101 5.01 -6.32 -34.80
CA ASN A 101 4.72 -6.83 -36.14
C ASN A 101 3.21 -6.81 -36.39
N PRO A 102 2.63 -5.69 -36.88
CA PRO A 102 1.34 -5.74 -37.51
C PRO A 102 1.53 -6.48 -38.85
N SER A 103 0.86 -7.63 -38.98
CA SER A 103 0.64 -8.31 -40.26
C SER A 103 -0.03 -7.39 -41.27
#